data_AF-A0A923UNP9-F1
#
_entry.id   AF-A0A923UNP9-F1
#
_cell.length_a   1.000
_cell.length_b   1.000
_cell.length_c   1.000
_cell.angle_alpha   90.00
_cell.angle_beta   90.00
_cell.angle_gamma   90.00
#
_symmetry.space_group_name_H-M   'P 1'
#
loop_
_entity.id
_entity.type
_entity.pdbx_description
1 polymer ?
#
loop_
_entity_poly.entity_id
_entity_poly.type
_entity_poly.pdbx_seq_one_letter_code
_entity_poly.pdbx_strand_id
1 'polypeptide(L)'
;MKILNPNGLVDNLYKYVQTNIEIAKVEVQEKIEDTIKKLALIAILAVTCTIFLTFFLITLGLFLNKILASKYLGFLIITVLLGVICGVTYFAIKSFLGQAKDVENLHNS
;
A
#
# COMPACT_ATOMS: atom_id res chain seq x y z
N MET A 1 32.61 -49.52 -10.05
CA MET A 1 32.24 -48.62 -11.17
C MET A 1 30.82 -48.93 -11.66
N LYS A 2 29.78 -48.69 -10.83
CA LYS A 2 28.35 -48.94 -11.16
C LYS A 2 27.49 -47.67 -11.02
N ILE A 3 28.14 -46.51 -10.99
CA ILE A 3 27.53 -45.19 -10.77
C ILE A 3 27.02 -44.54 -12.07
N LEU A 4 27.25 -45.17 -13.23
CA LEU A 4 26.81 -44.68 -14.54
C LEU A 4 25.59 -45.45 -15.04
N ASN A 5 24.63 -45.74 -14.15
CA ASN A 5 23.30 -46.08 -14.61
C ASN A 5 22.57 -44.76 -14.94
N PRO A 6 22.27 -44.46 -16.20
CA PRO A 6 21.57 -43.22 -16.59
C PRO A 6 20.26 -43.03 -15.82
N ASN A 7 19.63 -44.13 -15.41
CA ASN A 7 18.40 -44.13 -14.62
C ASN A 7 18.60 -43.55 -13.20
N GLY A 8 19.78 -43.69 -12.59
CA GLY A 8 20.06 -43.14 -11.26
C GLY A 8 20.36 -41.64 -11.25
N LEU A 9 20.95 -41.12 -12.33
CA LEU A 9 21.17 -39.68 -12.50
C LEU A 9 19.84 -38.94 -12.73
N VAL A 10 18.98 -39.54 -13.58
CA VAL A 10 17.64 -39.03 -13.86
C VAL A 10 16.78 -39.03 -12.59
N ASP A 11 16.84 -40.08 -11.76
CA ASP A 11 16.09 -40.16 -10.50
C ASP A 11 16.53 -39.10 -9.47
N ASN A 12 17.84 -38.81 -9.39
CA ASN A 12 18.36 -37.75 -8.52
C ASN A 12 18.03 -36.35 -9.04
N LEU A 13 18.09 -36.13 -10.36
CA LEU A 13 17.65 -34.87 -10.97
C LEU A 13 16.15 -34.66 -10.80
N TYR A 14 15.35 -35.72 -10.92
CA TYR A 14 13.91 -35.66 -10.70
C TYR A 14 13.60 -35.29 -9.25
N LYS A 15 14.28 -35.90 -8.27
CA LYS A 15 14.19 -35.51 -6.86
C LYS A 15 14.60 -34.05 -6.64
N TYR A 16 15.69 -33.60 -7.26
CA TYR A 16 16.14 -32.21 -7.15
C TYR A 16 15.12 -31.22 -7.74
N VAL A 17 14.60 -31.49 -8.94
CA VAL A 17 13.56 -30.68 -9.58
C VAL A 17 12.30 -30.66 -8.70
N GLN A 18 11.91 -31.80 -8.14
CA GLN A 18 10.76 -31.89 -7.25
C GLN A 18 10.95 -31.09 -5.96
N THR A 19 12.14 -31.13 -5.36
CA THR A 19 12.50 -30.28 -4.22
C THR A 19 12.48 -28.80 -4.57
N ASN A 20 12.98 -28.39 -5.73
CA ASN A 20 12.91 -26.98 -6.16
C ASN A 20 11.48 -26.50 -6.37
N ILE A 21 10.59 -27.35 -6.90
CA ILE A 21 9.16 -27.03 -7.02
C ILE A 21 8.52 -26.88 -5.64
N GLU A 22 8.89 -27.74 -4.70
CA GLU A 22 8.40 -27.69 -3.32
C GLU A 22 8.87 -26.41 -2.60
N ILE A 23 10.16 -26.05 -2.73
CA ILE A 23 10.72 -24.79 -2.24
C ILE A 23 9.99 -23.59 -2.87
N ALA A 24 9.82 -23.57 -4.20
CA ALA A 24 9.12 -22.49 -4.89
C ALA A 24 7.67 -22.33 -4.41
N LYS A 25 6.97 -23.44 -4.13
CA LYS A 25 5.61 -23.41 -3.59
C LYS A 25 5.57 -22.82 -2.19
N VAL A 26 6.55 -23.18 -1.33
CA VAL A 26 6.66 -22.64 0.03
C VAL A 26 6.97 -21.14 -0.02
N GLU A 27 7.92 -20.69 -0.85
CA GLU A 27 8.25 -19.27 -1.00
C GLU A 27 7.05 -18.43 -1.46
N VAL A 28 6.23 -18.95 -2.37
CA VAL A 28 5.01 -18.28 -2.81
C VAL A 28 4.00 -18.16 -1.67
N GLN A 29 3.83 -19.22 -0.86
CA GLN A 29 2.94 -19.18 0.31
C GLN A 29 3.43 -18.17 1.34
N GLU A 30 4.72 -18.17 1.68
CA GLU A 30 5.31 -17.20 2.61
C GLU A 30 5.13 -15.76 2.12
N LYS A 31 5.38 -15.48 0.83
CA LYS A 31 5.14 -14.14 0.25
C LYS A 31 3.68 -13.72 0.34
N ILE A 32 2.74 -14.62 0.10
CA ILE A 32 1.30 -14.33 0.21
C ILE A 32 0.94 -14.03 1.67
N GLU A 33 1.39 -14.86 2.61
CA GLU A 33 1.16 -14.64 4.03
C GLU A 33 1.71 -13.30 4.53
N ASP A 34 2.96 -12.98 4.18
CA ASP A 34 3.59 -11.72 4.56
C ASP A 34 2.86 -10.52 3.95
N THR A 35 2.40 -10.64 2.71
CA THR A 35 1.61 -9.60 2.04
C THR A 35 0.27 -9.40 2.76
N ILE A 36 -0.42 -10.48 3.11
CA ILE A 36 -1.70 -10.43 3.84
C ILE A 36 -1.51 -9.82 5.23
N LYS A 37 -0.48 -10.25 5.99
CA LYS A 37 -0.17 -9.71 7.32
C LYS A 37 0.09 -8.20 7.26
N LYS A 38 0.91 -7.75 6.30
CA LYS A 38 1.19 -6.32 6.08
C LYS A 38 -0.07 -5.55 5.67
N LEU A 39 -0.87 -6.10 4.76
CA LEU A 39 -2.11 -5.47 4.30
C LEU A 39 -3.13 -5.33 5.45
N ALA A 40 -3.25 -6.35 6.30
CA ALA A 40 -4.14 -6.31 7.47
C ALA A 40 -3.71 -5.21 8.45
N LEU A 41 -2.41 -5.10 8.76
CA LEU A 41 -1.89 -4.05 9.64
C LEU A 41 -2.13 -2.65 9.05
N ILE A 42 -1.84 -2.46 7.76
CA ILE A 42 -2.07 -1.19 7.07
C ILE A 42 -3.58 -0.85 7.05
N ALA A 43 -4.45 -1.82 6.80
CA ALA A 43 -5.89 -1.62 6.79
C ALA A 43 -6.42 -1.21 8.16
N ILE A 44 -6.00 -1.89 9.23
CA ILE A 44 -6.37 -1.53 10.60
C ILE A 44 -5.90 -0.11 10.93
N LEU A 45 -4.63 0.21 10.63
CA LEU A 45 -4.07 1.53 10.88
C LEU A 45 -4.78 2.62 10.09
N ALA A 46 -5.13 2.35 8.83
CA ALA A 46 -5.88 3.27 7.98
C ALA A 46 -7.28 3.53 8.53
N VAL A 47 -7.99 2.50 8.98
CA VAL A 47 -9.33 2.63 9.59
C VAL A 47 -9.24 3.43 10.90
N THR A 48 -8.30 3.09 11.78
CA THR A 48 -8.08 3.82 13.04
C THR A 48 -7.75 5.29 12.78
N CYS A 49 -6.83 5.58 11.84
CA CYS A 49 -6.50 6.95 11.45
C CYS A 49 -7.72 7.70 10.90
N THR A 50 -8.51 7.07 10.03
CA THR A 50 -9.69 7.68 9.42
C THR A 50 -10.73 8.06 10.46
N ILE A 51 -11.01 7.17 11.41
CA ILE A 51 -11.93 7.43 12.51
C ILE A 51 -11.40 8.57 13.39
N PHE A 52 -10.14 8.50 13.80
CA PHE A 52 -9.50 9.54 14.61
C PHE A 52 -9.55 10.91 13.93
N LEU A 53 -9.19 10.97 12.65
CA LEU A 53 -9.19 12.19 11.84
C LEU A 53 -10.60 12.78 11.76
N THR A 54 -11.62 11.94 11.54
CA THR A 54 -13.02 12.36 11.47
C THR A 54 -13.46 13.02 12.79
N PHE A 55 -13.17 12.37 13.92
CA PHE A 55 -13.47 12.94 15.24
C PHE A 55 -12.70 14.22 15.52
N PHE A 56 -11.43 14.27 15.10
CA PHE A 56 -10.59 15.44 15.26
C PHE A 56 -11.13 16.64 14.47
N LEU A 57 -11.55 16.44 13.22
CA LEU A 57 -12.19 17.47 12.39
C LEU A 57 -13.50 17.99 13.01
N ILE A 58 -14.35 17.08 13.50
CA ILE A 58 -15.61 17.45 14.17
C ILE A 58 -15.31 18.28 15.42
N THR A 59 -14.36 17.83 16.24
CA THR A 59 -13.96 18.52 17.47
C THR A 59 -13.41 19.92 17.16
N LEU A 60 -12.56 20.03 16.14
CA LEU A 60 -12.01 21.30 15.69
C LEU A 60 -13.12 22.23 15.17
N GLY A 61 -14.12 21.68 14.46
CA GLY A 61 -15.26 22.44 13.94
C GLY A 61 -16.17 22.97 15.04
N LEU A 62 -16.42 22.16 16.06
CA LEU A 62 -17.15 22.58 17.25
C LEU A 62 -16.38 23.63 18.07
N PHE A 63 -15.06 23.47 18.19
CA PHE A 63 -14.21 24.44 18.89
C PHE A 63 -14.21 25.81 18.18
N LEU A 64 -14.05 25.82 16.85
CA LEU A 64 -14.13 27.04 16.05
C LEU A 64 -15.54 27.66 16.08
N ASN A 65 -16.60 26.86 16.01
CA ASN A 65 -17.98 27.33 16.13
C ASN A 65 -18.22 28.05 17.47
N LYS A 66 -17.63 27.55 18.57
CA LYS A 66 -17.74 28.16 19.89
C LYS A 66 -17.04 29.52 19.96
N ILE A 67 -15.90 29.68 19.29
CA ILE A 67 -15.14 30.95 19.22
C ILE A 67 -15.85 31.98 18.34
N LEU A 68 -16.45 31.55 17.22
CA LEU A 68 -17.14 32.43 16.28
C LEU A 68 -18.60 32.74 16.65
N ALA A 69 -19.12 32.17 17.75
CA ALA A 69 -20.51 32.32 18.19
C ALA A 69 -21.58 32.02 17.12
N SER A 70 -21.24 31.22 16.10
CA SER A 70 -22.11 30.89 14.97
C SER A 70 -22.11 29.38 14.73
N LYS A 71 -23.27 28.78 14.43
CA LYS A 71 -23.48 27.32 14.38
C LYS A 71 -22.79 26.61 13.19
N TYR A 72 -22.44 27.33 12.14
CA TYR A 72 -22.01 26.73 10.86
C TYR A 72 -20.65 27.21 10.35
N LEU A 73 -20.14 28.35 10.84
CA LEU A 73 -18.93 28.96 10.28
C LEU A 73 -17.65 28.17 10.60
N GLY A 74 -17.60 27.48 11.75
CA GLY A 74 -16.48 26.64 12.13
C GLY A 74 -16.30 25.43 11.21
N PHE A 75 -17.38 24.84 10.72
CA PHE A 75 -17.30 23.78 9.70
C PHE A 75 -16.90 24.33 8.34
N LEU A 76 -17.39 25.52 7.95
CA LEU A 76 -17.07 26.13 6.66
C LEU A 76 -15.57 26.43 6.52
N ILE A 77 -14.93 26.96 7.57
CA ILE A 77 -13.48 27.22 7.58
C ILE A 77 -12.69 25.92 7.44
N ILE A 78 -13.10 24.86 8.14
CA ILE A 78 -12.43 23.55 8.08
C ILE A 78 -12.61 22.93 6.69
N THR A 79 -13.80 23.01 6.10
CA THR A 79 -14.05 22.53 4.74
C THR A 79 -13.19 23.26 3.71
N VAL A 80 -13.05 24.59 3.83
CA VAL A 80 -12.16 25.36 2.93
C VAL A 80 -10.70 24.98 3.15
N LEU A 81 -10.25 24.86 4.40
CA LEU A 81 -8.87 24.47 4.72
C LEU A 81 -8.54 23.07 4.17
N LEU A 82 -9.42 22.09 4.40
CA LEU A 82 -9.25 20.74 3.85
C LEU A 82 -9.32 20.74 2.32
N GLY A 83 -10.20 21.54 1.71
CA GLY A 83 -10.28 21.69 0.26
C GLY A 83 -8.98 22.19 -0.33
N VAL A 84 -8.35 23.20 0.28
CA VAL A 84 -7.05 23.72 -0.13
C VAL A 84 -5.95 22.66 0.03
N ILE A 85 -5.88 22.01 1.19
CA ILE A 85 -4.90 20.94 1.43
C ILE A 85 -5.06 19.84 0.38
N CYS A 86 -6.28 19.37 0.14
CA CYS A 86 -6.58 18.30 -0.81
C CYS A 86 -6.25 18.71 -2.25
N GLY A 87 -6.51 19.96 -2.63
CA GLY A 87 -6.10 20.52 -3.92
C GLY A 87 -4.57 20.54 -4.08
N VAL A 88 -3.85 20.93 -3.03
CA VAL A 88 -2.37 20.93 -3.01
C VAL A 88 -1.82 19.51 -3.09
N THR A 89 -2.35 18.56 -2.32
CA THR A 89 -1.90 17.16 -2.41
C THR A 89 -2.24 16.56 -3.77
N TYR A 90 -3.41 16.84 -4.34
CA TYR A 90 -3.74 16.38 -5.69
C TYR A 90 -2.79 16.95 -6.74
N PHE A 91 -2.43 18.23 -6.63
CA PHE A 91 -1.45 18.86 -7.51
C PHE A 91 -0.04 18.26 -7.34
N ALA A 92 0.39 18.00 -6.10
CA ALA A 92 1.68 17.38 -5.80
C ALA A 92 1.74 15.91 -6.24
N ILE A 93 0.65 15.16 -6.10
CA ILE A 93 0.55 13.79 -6.60
C ILE A 93 0.55 13.80 -8.13
N LYS A 94 -0.14 14.75 -8.76
CA LYS A 94 -0.09 14.93 -10.23
C LYS A 94 1.31 15.27 -10.71
N SER A 95 2.07 16.11 -10.01
CA SER A 95 3.45 16.42 -10.37
C SER A 95 4.38 15.22 -10.19
N PHE A 96 4.16 14.39 -9.16
CA PHE A 96 4.94 13.16 -8.95
C PHE A 96 4.57 12.02 -9.92
N LEU A 97 3.28 11.81 -10.22
CA LEU A 97 2.82 10.81 -11.19
C LEU A 97 3.14 11.21 -12.63
N GLY A 98 3.27 12.51 -12.91
CA GLY A 98 3.81 13.02 -14.18
C GLY A 98 5.25 12.55 -14.41
N GLN A 99 6.10 12.64 -13.39
CA GLN A 99 7.49 12.17 -13.46
C GLN A 99 7.60 10.66 -13.73
N ALA A 100 6.66 9.85 -13.22
CA ALA A 100 6.66 8.41 -13.46
C ALA A 100 6.32 8.03 -14.93
N LYS A 101 5.48 8.82 -15.61
CA LYS A 101 5.15 8.62 -17.03
C LYS A 101 6.24 9.10 -17.99
N ASP A 102 6.99 10.13 -17.63
CA ASP A 102 8.08 10.65 -18.45
C ASP A 102 9.30 9.69 -18.49
N VAL A 103 9.59 8.98 -17.39
CA VAL A 103 10.69 7.98 -17.36
C VAL A 103 10.38 6.74 -18.21
N GLU A 104 9.11 6.34 -18.35
CA GLU A 104 8.70 5.21 -19.20
C GLU A 104 8.82 5.53 -20.70
N ASN A 105 8.61 6.78 -21.10
CA ASN A 105 8.70 7.20 -22.51
C ASN A 105 10.14 7.43 -23.01
N LEU A 106 11.11 7.64 -22.11
CA LEU A 106 12.52 7.79 -22.47
C LEU A 106 13.27 6.47 -22.67
N HIS A 107 12.71 5.34 -22.23
CA HIS A 107 13.32 4.02 -22.41
C HIS A 107 12.86 3.32 -23.71
N ASN A 108 11.82 3.82 -24.36
CA ASN A 108 11.22 3.22 -25.56
C ASN A 108 11.32 4.11 -26.81
N SER A 109 12.29 5.04 -26.84
CA SER A 109 12.61 5.87 -28.00
C SER A 109 14.08 5.78 -28.38
#